data_AF-A0AAV5YUF4-F1
#
_entry.id   AF-A0AAV5YUF4-F1
#
_cell.length_a   1.000
_cell.length_b   1.000
_cell.length_c   1.000
_cell.angle_alpha   90.00
_cell.angle_beta   90.00
_cell.angle_gamma   90.00
#
_symmetry.space_group_name_H-M   'P 1'
#
loop_
_entity.id
_entity.type
_entity.pdbx_description
1 polymer ?
#
loop_
_entity_poly.entity_id
_entity_poly.type
_entity_poly.pdbx_seq_one_letter_code
_entity_poly.pdbx_strand_id
1 'polypeptide(L)'
;MSTLRRLAGETLVPATTLIAAVVAWEVATRAFRVPRFIMPAPSAILGEGWDWRYRFIEHTWVTLYETLGGFALSMAVGVPLAVLIVYSPTLRLA
;
A
#
# COMPACT_ATOMS: atom_id res chain seq x y z
N MET A 1 -5.95 27.50 -23.80
CA MET A 1 -6.14 26.24 -24.55
C MET A 1 -4.82 25.50 -24.88
N SER A 2 -3.66 25.94 -24.36
CA SER A 2 -2.34 25.29 -24.54
C SER A 2 -1.94 24.39 -23.36
N THR A 3 -2.32 24.75 -22.13
CA THR A 3 -2.08 23.97 -20.90
C THR A 3 -2.84 22.64 -20.89
N LEU A 4 -4.10 22.62 -21.35
CA LEU A 4 -4.89 21.38 -21.46
C LEU A 4 -4.30 20.37 -22.44
N ARG A 5 -3.75 20.83 -23.58
CA ARG A 5 -3.05 19.95 -24.54
C ARG A 5 -1.70 19.45 -24.02
N ARG A 6 -1.00 20.25 -23.20
CA ARG A 6 0.24 19.85 -22.53
C ARG A 6 -0.01 18.81 -21.44
N LEU A 7 -0.97 19.05 -20.55
CA LEU A 7 -1.37 18.11 -19.49
C LEU A 7 -1.95 16.81 -20.08
N ALA A 8 -2.74 16.93 -21.15
CA ALA A 8 -3.17 15.78 -21.93
C ALA A 8 -1.94 15.03 -22.46
N GLY A 9 -1.01 15.67 -23.18
CA GLY A 9 0.21 15.01 -23.67
C GLY A 9 1.06 14.36 -22.57
N GLU A 10 1.22 15.04 -21.43
CA GLU A 10 2.00 14.57 -20.27
C GLU A 10 1.37 13.37 -19.57
N THR A 11 0.04 13.22 -19.60
CA THR A 11 -0.66 12.09 -18.96
C THR A 11 -1.00 10.98 -19.97
N LEU A 12 -1.29 11.35 -21.23
CA LEU A 12 -1.71 10.43 -22.27
C LEU A 12 -0.59 9.45 -22.61
N VAL A 13 0.66 9.93 -22.72
CA VAL A 13 1.80 9.09 -23.07
C VAL A 13 2.10 8.05 -21.98
N PRO A 14 2.23 8.41 -20.68
CA PRO A 14 2.37 7.41 -19.62
C PRO A 14 1.18 6.47 -19.52
N ALA A 15 -0.05 6.97 -19.62
CA ALA A 15 -1.25 6.14 -19.51
C ALA A 15 -1.35 5.11 -20.65
N THR A 16 -1.12 5.53 -21.90
CA THR A 16 -1.10 4.59 -23.03
C THR A 16 0.04 3.60 -22.92
N THR A 17 1.22 4.02 -22.48
CA THR A 17 2.35 3.11 -22.26
C THR A 17 2.03 2.06 -21.21
N LEU A 18 1.42 2.46 -20.08
CA LEU A 18 0.99 1.55 -19.03
C LEU A 18 -0.05 0.56 -19.53
N ILE A 19 -1.08 1.04 -20.23
CA ILE A 19 -2.13 0.18 -20.82
C ILE A 19 -1.49 -0.81 -21.79
N ALA A 20 -0.62 -0.34 -22.69
CA ALA A 20 0.08 -1.20 -23.64
C ALA A 20 0.94 -2.27 -22.93
N ALA A 21 1.63 -1.90 -21.86
CA ALA A 21 2.41 -2.83 -21.05
C ALA A 21 1.54 -3.90 -20.37
N VAL A 22 0.41 -3.51 -19.78
CA VAL A 22 -0.54 -4.44 -19.15
C VAL A 22 -1.14 -5.39 -20.19
N VAL A 23 -1.52 -4.89 -21.36
CA VAL A 23 -2.03 -5.72 -22.46
C VAL A 23 -0.95 -6.68 -22.96
N ALA A 24 0.28 -6.20 -23.16
CA ALA A 24 1.40 -7.04 -23.57
C ALA A 24 1.67 -8.15 -22.53
N TRP A 25 1.58 -7.85 -21.24
CA TRP A 25 1.72 -8.82 -20.16
C TRP A 25 0.60 -9.88 -20.16
N GLU A 26 -0.66 -9.46 -20.30
CA GLU A 26 -1.81 -10.36 -20.44
C GLU A 26 -1.65 -11.30 -21.66
N VAL A 27 -1.23 -10.75 -22.80
CA VAL A 27 -1.00 -11.53 -24.02
C VAL A 27 0.15 -12.51 -23.81
N ALA A 28 1.28 -12.07 -23.24
CA ALA A 28 2.44 -12.91 -23.01
C ALA A 28 2.12 -14.09 -22.07
N THR A 29 1.48 -13.82 -20.92
CA THR A 29 1.12 -14.88 -19.97
C THR A 29 0.21 -15.94 -20.58
N ARG A 30 -0.77 -15.53 -21.40
CA ARG A 30 -1.66 -16.45 -22.13
C ARG A 30 -0.96 -17.20 -23.26
N ALA A 31 -0.18 -16.49 -24.08
CA ALA A 31 0.50 -17.06 -25.25
C ALA A 31 1.55 -18.11 -24.84
N PHE A 32 2.34 -17.82 -23.81
CA PHE A 32 3.36 -18.74 -23.29
C PHE A 32 2.81 -19.73 -22.26
N ARG A 33 1.49 -19.71 -21.97
CA ARG A 33 0.83 -20.57 -20.97
C ARG A 33 1.56 -20.58 -19.62
N VAL A 34 1.97 -19.39 -19.16
CA VAL A 34 2.74 -19.25 -17.93
C VAL A 34 1.90 -19.77 -16.75
N PRO A 35 2.45 -20.63 -15.87
CA PRO A 35 1.71 -21.12 -14.73
C PRO A 35 1.27 -19.98 -13.81
N ARG A 36 -0.01 -20.02 -13.38
CA ARG A 36 -0.63 -18.93 -12.59
C ARG A 36 0.08 -18.66 -11.26
N PHE A 37 0.71 -19.66 -10.67
CA PHE A 37 1.43 -19.53 -9.40
C PHE A 37 2.77 -18.78 -9.53
N ILE A 38 3.34 -18.70 -10.75
CA ILE A 38 4.58 -17.96 -11.02
C ILE A 38 4.24 -16.53 -11.42
N MET A 39 3.37 -16.38 -12.41
CA MET A 39 2.96 -15.07 -12.91
C MET A 39 1.52 -15.12 -13.42
N PRO A 40 0.55 -14.75 -12.58
CA PRO A 40 -0.84 -14.68 -13.00
C PRO A 40 -1.03 -13.55 -14.00
N ALA A 41 -1.98 -13.74 -14.92
CA ALA A 41 -2.36 -12.69 -15.84
C ALA A 41 -3.05 -11.52 -15.09
N PRO A 42 -2.88 -10.26 -15.53
CA PRO A 42 -3.56 -9.10 -14.96
C PRO A 42 -5.04 -9.32 -14.66
N SER A 43 -5.79 -9.95 -15.58
CA SER A 43 -7.22 -10.20 -15.37
C SER A 43 -7.49 -11.17 -14.22
N ALA A 44 -6.60 -12.14 -13.99
CA ALA A 44 -6.73 -13.08 -12.89
C ALA A 44 -6.47 -12.40 -11.54
N ILE A 45 -5.51 -11.48 -11.49
CA ILE A 45 -5.23 -10.67 -10.29
C ILE A 45 -6.47 -9.85 -9.90
N LEU A 46 -7.11 -9.21 -10.88
CA LEU A 46 -8.33 -8.43 -10.63
C LEU A 46 -9.51 -9.30 -10.20
N GLY A 47 -9.67 -10.49 -10.78
CA GLY A 47 -10.71 -11.45 -10.40
C GLY A 47 -10.55 -11.92 -8.95
N GLU A 48 -9.38 -12.44 -8.60
CA GLU A 48 -9.07 -12.88 -7.24
C GLU A 48 -9.16 -11.72 -6.25
N GLY A 49 -8.68 -10.53 -6.62
CA GLY A 49 -8.80 -9.32 -5.81
C GLY A 49 -10.25 -8.98 -5.47
N TRP A 50 -11.16 -9.15 -6.43
CA TRP A 50 -12.58 -8.91 -6.20
C TRP A 50 -13.22 -10.00 -5.33
N ASP A 51 -12.91 -11.27 -5.58
CA ASP A 51 -13.48 -12.39 -4.84
C ASP A 51 -13.06 -12.38 -3.37
N TRP A 52 -11.81 -12.02 -3.09
CA TRP A 52 -11.24 -11.97 -1.74
C TRP A 52 -11.37 -10.61 -1.04
N ARG A 53 -12.09 -9.65 -1.64
CA ARG A 53 -12.19 -8.26 -1.15
C ARG A 53 -12.57 -8.14 0.32
N TYR A 54 -13.54 -8.93 0.80
CA TYR A 54 -13.99 -8.86 2.19
C TYR A 54 -12.92 -9.36 3.16
N ARG A 55 -12.21 -10.42 2.78
CA ARG A 55 -11.13 -10.99 3.60
C ARG A 55 -9.91 -10.05 3.64
N PHE A 56 -9.60 -9.37 2.54
CA PHE A 56 -8.57 -8.32 2.57
C PHE A 56 -8.94 -7.17 3.50
N ILE A 57 -10.19 -6.72 3.49
CA ILE A 57 -10.66 -5.66 4.39
C ILE A 57 -10.57 -6.12 5.85
N GLU A 58 -10.99 -7.34 6.15
CA GLU A 58 -10.90 -7.92 7.49
C GLU A 58 -9.45 -7.95 8.00
N HIS A 59 -8.51 -8.51 7.22
CA HIS A 59 -7.11 -8.58 7.63
C HIS A 59 -6.44 -7.20 7.71
N THR A 60 -6.79 -6.28 6.80
CA THR A 60 -6.31 -4.90 6.85
C THR A 60 -6.82 -4.20 8.12
N TRP A 61 -8.09 -4.43 8.48
CA TRP A 61 -8.70 -3.84 9.67
C TRP A 61 -8.06 -4.35 10.96
N VAL A 62 -7.80 -5.65 11.06
CA VAL A 62 -7.10 -6.24 12.22
C VAL A 62 -5.71 -5.64 12.38
N THR A 63 -4.92 -5.60 11.30
CA THR A 63 -3.57 -5.01 11.32
C THR A 63 -3.60 -3.54 11.73
N LEU A 64 -4.57 -2.79 11.21
CA LEU A 64 -4.76 -1.37 11.54
C LEU A 64 -5.07 -1.19 13.02
N TYR A 65 -6.02 -1.98 13.56
CA TYR A 65 -6.40 -1.93 14.96
C TYR A 65 -5.23 -2.28 15.88
N GLU A 66 -4.49 -3.36 15.57
CA GLU A 66 -3.31 -3.78 16.34
C GLU A 66 -2.23 -2.70 16.34
N THR A 67 -1.96 -2.10 15.18
CA THR A 67 -0.96 -1.02 15.05
C THR A 67 -1.36 0.21 15.84
N LEU A 68 -2.62 0.66 15.72
CA LEU A 68 -3.13 1.82 16.45
C LEU A 68 -3.18 1.57 17.96
N GLY A 69 -3.58 0.37 18.38
CA GLY A 69 -3.59 -0.05 19.77
C GLY A 69 -2.18 -0.04 20.39
N GLY A 70 -1.20 -0.63 19.69
CA GLY A 70 0.20 -0.61 20.11
C GLY A 70 0.79 0.80 20.18
N PHE A 71 0.49 1.63 19.18
CA PHE A 71 0.91 3.04 19.16
C PHE A 71 0.31 3.84 20.33
N ALA A 72 -0.98 3.69 20.58
CA ALA A 72 -1.66 4.36 21.69
C ALA A 72 -1.08 3.92 23.05
N LEU A 73 -0.81 2.63 23.23
CA LEU A 73 -0.17 2.10 24.43
C LEU A 73 1.25 2.65 24.61
N SER A 74 2.04 2.71 23.53
CA SER A 74 3.37 3.30 23.54
C SER A 74 3.34 4.77 23.94
N MET A 75 2.38 5.54 23.46
CA MET A 75 2.20 6.94 23.89
C MET A 75 1.80 7.03 25.36
N ALA A 76 0.84 6.21 25.80
CA ALA A 76 0.32 6.21 27.16
C ALA A 76 1.40 5.89 28.20
N VAL A 77 2.44 5.12 27.84
CA VAL A 77 3.56 4.78 28.73
C VAL A 77 4.77 5.69 28.50
N GLY A 78 5.16 5.87 27.24
CA GLY A 78 6.37 6.61 26.87
C GLY A 78 6.30 8.09 27.22
N VAL A 79 5.15 8.73 27.03
CA VAL A 79 4.99 10.17 27.35
C VAL A 79 5.09 10.41 28.85
N PRO A 80 4.35 9.71 29.74
CA PRO A 80 4.53 9.88 31.18
C PRO A 80 5.95 9.59 31.66
N LEU A 81 6.62 8.55 31.12
CA LEU A 81 8.01 8.27 31.46
C LEU A 81 8.94 9.42 31.05
N ALA A 82 8.78 9.97 29.84
CA ALA A 82 9.57 11.12 29.40
C ALA A 82 9.35 12.34 30.31
N VAL A 83 8.10 12.62 30.70
CA VAL A 83 7.77 13.70 31.64
C VAL A 83 8.44 13.45 33.00
N LEU A 84 8.34 12.24 33.55
CA LEU A 84 8.97 11.90 34.83
C LEU A 84 10.49 12.08 34.81
N ILE A 85 11.15 11.69 33.73
CA ILE A 85 12.60 11.87 33.56
C ILE A 85 12.96 13.37 33.52
N VAL A 86 12.22 14.17 32.75
CA VAL A 86 12.50 15.61 32.57
C VAL A 86 12.35 16.41 33.87
N TYR A 87 11.34 16.08 34.68
CA TYR A 87 11.00 16.80 35.90
C TYR A 87 11.62 16.21 37.18
N SER A 88 12.26 15.04 37.13
CA SER A 88 12.97 14.45 38.26
C SER A 88 14.39 15.03 38.40
N PRO A 89 14.71 15.73 39.51
CA PRO A 89 16.07 16.21 39.79
C PRO A 89 17.08 15.07 39.94
N THR A 90 16.63 13.88 40.38
CA THR A 90 17.45 12.70 40.63
C THR A 90 17.87 11.97 39.35
N LEU A 91 17.05 12.04 38.29
CA LEU A 91 17.36 11.47 36.97
C LEU A 91 18.11 12.45 36.06
N ARG A 92 18.07 13.74 36.37
CA ARG A 92 18.81 14.79 35.65
C ARG A 92 20.32 14.77 35.92
N LEU A 93 20.76 14.11 37.00
CA LEU A 93 22.15 14.13 37.49
C LEU A 93 22.93 12.82 37.29
N ALA A 94 22.33 11.80 36.67
CA ALA A 94 23.01 10.58 36.22
C ALA A 94 23.30 10.64 34.72
#